data_AF-A0A6P1MIG8-F1
#
_entry.id   AF-A0A6P1MIG8-F1
#
_cell.length_a   1.000
_cell.length_b   1.000
_cell.length_c   1.000
_cell.angle_alpha   90.00
_cell.angle_beta   90.00
_cell.angle_gamma   90.00
#
_symmetry.space_group_name_H-M   'P 1'
#
loop_
_entity.id
_entity.type
_entity.pdbx_description
1 polymer ?
#
loop_
_entity_poly.entity_id
_entity_poly.type
_entity_poly.pdbx_seq_one_letter_code
_entity_poly.pdbx_strand_id
1 'polypeptide(L)'
;MAIELNEINEYKRKLENLASNAAAHGGLQYDLQSAEHKELMSVYKIKSAIGKELYESFSDEELCNYIRNRAKELDHVPTQKEVYWVYHMYIKHRFGNWPKALKAAVMSTKAGSGGHSYKIIEEREKQCQETLELIRKKADELHRPPHLTEMQNYVEALKYKFDTWNQVLDAAGINQEWKNTHMLFLVEDFSDEEKAMLEKIKDKALELGRSPLRKEVDEEVREQLKIKCKTWRNTLYQIGMKPIEKPKSFTETYLDDKKNKGRQHKEILSNGLYKVLKLNKKEKEDLTALRLIINELGRTPIKEELPEAVYNGLMKTCGSYRNVLFQVGAVPLDKTETQKIRRRVKGGK
;
A
#
# COMPACT_ATOMS: atom_id res chain seq x y z
N MET A 1 -8.15 -32.45 2.53
CA MET A 1 -6.71 -32.71 2.52
C MET A 1 -6.12 -31.64 1.64
N ALA A 2 -5.11 -30.91 2.09
CA ALA A 2 -4.43 -29.95 1.21
C ALA A 2 -3.63 -30.74 0.17
N ILE A 3 -3.77 -30.38 -1.10
CA ILE A 3 -3.00 -30.94 -2.21
C ILE A 3 -1.57 -30.43 -2.10
N GLU A 4 -0.58 -31.27 -2.46
CA GLU A 4 0.81 -30.84 -2.37
C GLU A 4 1.13 -29.75 -3.39
N LEU A 5 2.01 -28.81 -3.02
CA LEU A 5 2.38 -27.68 -3.89
C LEU A 5 2.94 -28.14 -5.26
N ASN A 6 3.62 -29.29 -5.28
CA ASN A 6 4.13 -29.90 -6.52
C ASN A 6 2.99 -30.35 -7.44
N GLU A 7 1.96 -31.01 -6.91
CA GLU A 7 0.79 -31.45 -7.67
C GLU A 7 0.00 -30.25 -8.22
N ILE A 8 -0.19 -29.20 -7.41
CA ILE A 8 -0.80 -27.93 -7.85
C ILE A 8 -0.02 -27.33 -9.03
N ASN A 9 1.32 -27.31 -8.96
CA ASN A 9 2.17 -26.81 -10.04
C ASN A 9 2.09 -27.66 -11.31
N GLU A 10 1.92 -28.99 -11.19
CA GLU A 10 1.61 -29.83 -12.35
C GLU A 10 0.27 -29.50 -12.99
N TYR A 11 -0.78 -29.29 -12.18
CA TYR A 11 -2.09 -28.89 -12.70
C TYR A 11 -2.04 -27.51 -13.37
N LYS A 12 -1.27 -26.54 -12.85
CA LYS A 12 -1.02 -25.26 -13.54
C LYS A 12 -0.37 -25.49 -14.91
N ARG A 13 0.68 -26.30 -15.00
CA ARG A 13 1.38 -26.59 -16.26
C ARG A 13 0.52 -27.35 -17.27
N LYS A 14 -0.29 -28.30 -16.81
CA LYS A 14 -1.27 -29.03 -17.64
C LYS A 14 -2.34 -28.06 -18.17
N LEU A 15 -2.83 -27.14 -17.34
CA LEU A 15 -3.78 -26.10 -17.75
C LEU A 15 -3.20 -25.13 -18.79
N GLU A 16 -1.96 -24.70 -18.62
CA GLU A 16 -1.25 -23.84 -19.57
C GLU A 16 -1.10 -24.54 -20.93
N ASN A 17 -0.65 -25.80 -20.96
CA ASN A 17 -0.57 -26.61 -22.18
C ASN A 17 -1.93 -26.78 -22.87
N LEU A 18 -3.00 -27.03 -22.11
CA LEU A 18 -4.37 -27.13 -22.66
C LEU A 18 -4.81 -25.81 -23.29
N ALA A 19 -4.53 -24.68 -22.65
CA ALA A 19 -4.88 -23.36 -23.16
C ALA A 19 -4.08 -23.00 -24.43
N SER A 20 -2.78 -23.29 -24.47
CA SER A 20 -1.93 -23.09 -25.65
C SER A 20 -2.38 -23.96 -26.83
N ASN A 21 -2.68 -25.24 -26.59
CA ASN A 21 -3.22 -26.14 -27.62
C ASN A 21 -4.55 -25.63 -28.17
N ALA A 22 -5.47 -25.21 -27.29
CA ALA A 22 -6.78 -24.68 -27.67
C ALA A 22 -6.69 -23.32 -28.39
N ALA A 23 -5.67 -22.52 -28.11
CA ALA A 23 -5.41 -21.28 -28.84
C ALA A 23 -4.88 -21.53 -30.26
N ALA A 24 -4.08 -22.58 -30.47
CA ALA A 24 -3.53 -22.94 -31.76
C ALA A 24 -4.51 -23.72 -32.67
N HIS A 25 -5.38 -24.57 -32.09
CA HIS A 25 -6.23 -25.50 -32.86
C HIS A 25 -7.74 -25.21 -32.74
N GLY A 26 -8.12 -24.17 -31.99
CA GLY A 26 -9.51 -23.93 -31.59
C GLY A 26 -9.92 -24.74 -30.35
N GLY A 27 -11.16 -24.56 -29.88
CA GLY A 27 -11.62 -25.17 -28.62
C GLY A 27 -11.41 -24.29 -27.37
N LEU A 28 -11.26 -22.97 -27.53
CA LEU A 28 -11.21 -22.01 -26.41
C LEU A 28 -12.50 -21.98 -25.58
N GLN A 29 -13.64 -22.30 -26.19
CA GLN A 29 -14.95 -22.39 -25.55
C GLN A 29 -15.25 -23.81 -25.07
N TYR A 30 -16.17 -23.94 -24.12
CA TYR A 30 -16.62 -25.23 -23.59
C TYR A 30 -17.38 -26.04 -24.65
N ASP A 31 -17.05 -27.33 -24.77
CA ASP A 31 -17.93 -28.34 -25.38
C ASP A 31 -18.52 -29.21 -24.27
N LEU A 32 -19.81 -29.07 -24.02
CA LEU A 32 -20.51 -29.81 -22.97
C LEU A 32 -20.72 -31.30 -23.30
N GLN A 33 -20.52 -31.70 -24.57
CA GLN A 33 -20.79 -33.06 -25.03
C GLN A 33 -19.54 -33.96 -25.02
N SER A 34 -18.32 -33.40 -25.04
CA SER A 34 -17.09 -34.22 -25.04
C SER A 34 -16.84 -34.91 -23.70
N ALA A 35 -16.29 -36.13 -23.75
CA ALA A 35 -15.91 -36.88 -22.54
C ALA A 35 -14.75 -36.18 -21.80
N GLU A 36 -13.78 -35.67 -22.56
CA GLU A 36 -12.63 -34.89 -22.08
C GLU A 36 -13.08 -33.66 -21.26
N HIS A 37 -14.14 -32.95 -21.69
CA HIS A 37 -14.65 -31.81 -20.94
C HIS A 37 -15.18 -32.21 -19.55
N LYS A 38 -15.81 -33.39 -19.42
CA LYS A 38 -16.31 -33.89 -18.13
C LYS A 38 -15.16 -34.19 -17.17
N GLU A 39 -14.07 -34.79 -17.67
CA GLU A 39 -12.85 -35.03 -16.90
C GLU A 39 -12.19 -33.70 -16.47
N LEU A 40 -11.97 -32.76 -17.40
CA LEU A 40 -11.45 -31.43 -17.10
C LEU A 40 -12.30 -30.67 -16.07
N MET A 41 -13.63 -30.83 -16.12
CA MET A 41 -14.55 -30.23 -15.16
C MET A 41 -14.49 -30.86 -13.75
N SER A 42 -13.95 -32.07 -13.59
CA SER A 42 -13.68 -32.64 -12.28
C SER A 42 -12.43 -32.03 -11.63
N VAL A 43 -11.44 -31.65 -12.44
CA VAL A 43 -10.13 -31.12 -12.00
C VAL A 43 -10.12 -29.60 -11.88
N TYR A 44 -10.59 -28.86 -12.89
CA TYR A 44 -10.37 -27.41 -13.02
C TYR A 44 -11.54 -26.51 -12.56
N LYS A 45 -12.71 -27.09 -12.27
CA LYS A 45 -13.90 -26.33 -11.86
C LYS A 45 -13.75 -25.82 -10.43
N ILE A 46 -13.96 -24.52 -10.18
CA ILE A 46 -13.85 -23.88 -8.84
C ILE A 46 -14.67 -24.61 -7.74
N LYS A 47 -15.73 -25.33 -8.12
CA LYS A 47 -16.59 -26.10 -7.18
C LYS A 47 -16.07 -27.51 -6.85
N SER A 48 -15.04 -28.03 -7.53
CA SER A 48 -14.40 -29.29 -7.14
C SER A 48 -13.31 -29.02 -6.10
N ALA A 49 -12.91 -30.05 -5.34
CA ALA A 49 -11.87 -29.90 -4.31
C ALA A 49 -10.54 -29.44 -4.94
N ILE A 50 -10.09 -30.13 -6.00
CA ILE A 50 -8.85 -29.81 -6.73
C ILE A 50 -8.94 -28.43 -7.39
N GLY A 51 -10.04 -28.16 -8.10
CA GLY A 51 -10.20 -26.91 -8.85
C GLY A 51 -10.36 -25.68 -7.97
N LYS A 52 -10.80 -25.86 -6.71
CA LYS A 52 -10.79 -24.79 -5.71
C LYS A 52 -9.36 -24.45 -5.28
N GLU A 53 -8.58 -25.44 -4.84
CA GLU A 53 -7.21 -25.22 -4.36
C GLU A 53 -6.30 -24.70 -5.49
N LEU A 54 -6.46 -25.23 -6.71
CA LEU A 54 -5.81 -24.71 -7.90
C LEU A 54 -6.19 -23.26 -8.20
N TYR A 55 -7.48 -22.90 -8.16
CA TYR A 55 -7.92 -21.51 -8.33
C TYR A 55 -7.36 -20.57 -7.25
N GLU A 56 -7.32 -21.01 -5.99
CA GLU A 56 -6.77 -20.23 -4.87
C GLU A 56 -5.24 -20.08 -4.98
N SER A 57 -4.55 -21.02 -5.63
CA SER A 57 -3.11 -20.93 -5.91
C SER A 57 -2.71 -19.90 -6.99
N PHE A 58 -3.65 -19.36 -7.76
CA PHE A 58 -3.38 -18.28 -8.71
C PHE A 58 -3.48 -16.91 -8.01
N SER A 59 -2.41 -16.13 -8.06
CA SER A 59 -2.42 -14.71 -7.74
C SER A 59 -3.23 -13.90 -8.77
N ASP A 60 -3.65 -12.70 -8.40
CA ASP A 60 -4.32 -11.77 -9.32
C ASP A 60 -3.40 -11.41 -10.50
N GLU A 61 -2.10 -11.27 -10.26
CA GLU A 61 -1.11 -10.88 -11.26
C GLU A 61 -0.81 -12.00 -12.26
N GLU A 62 -0.81 -13.28 -11.87
CA GLU A 62 -0.75 -14.40 -12.84
C GLU A 62 -1.96 -14.38 -13.79
N LEU A 63 -3.17 -14.14 -13.26
CA LEU A 63 -4.39 -14.07 -14.08
C LEU A 63 -4.40 -12.82 -14.98
N CYS A 64 -3.87 -11.69 -14.52
CA CYS A 64 -3.68 -10.50 -15.34
C CYS A 64 -2.62 -10.71 -16.43
N ASN A 65 -1.50 -11.39 -16.14
CA ASN A 65 -0.47 -11.71 -17.12
C ASN A 65 -0.97 -12.66 -18.20
N TYR A 66 -1.82 -13.63 -17.87
CA TYR A 66 -2.48 -14.47 -18.88
C TYR A 66 -3.28 -13.61 -19.89
N ILE A 67 -4.02 -12.58 -19.44
CA ILE A 67 -4.72 -11.64 -20.32
C ILE A 67 -3.74 -10.84 -21.19
N ARG A 68 -2.61 -10.37 -20.62
CA ARG A 68 -1.56 -9.63 -21.34
C ARG A 68 -0.90 -10.45 -22.43
N ASN A 69 -0.54 -11.70 -22.14
CA ASN A 69 0.02 -12.63 -23.11
C ASN A 69 -0.97 -12.91 -24.24
N ARG A 70 -2.24 -13.24 -23.91
CA ARG A 70 -3.26 -13.49 -24.94
C ARG A 70 -3.56 -12.25 -25.80
N ALA A 71 -3.44 -11.03 -25.27
CA ALA A 71 -3.53 -9.81 -26.06
C ALA A 71 -2.34 -9.65 -27.04
N LYS A 72 -1.13 -9.95 -26.59
CA LYS A 72 0.08 -9.97 -27.44
C LYS A 72 -0.05 -10.98 -28.58
N GLU A 73 -0.59 -12.15 -28.26
CA GLU A 73 -0.83 -13.28 -29.18
C GLU A 73 -2.03 -13.06 -30.13
N LEU A 74 -2.79 -11.98 -29.98
CA LEU A 74 -3.90 -11.57 -30.87
C LEU A 74 -3.63 -10.23 -31.59
N ASP A 75 -2.64 -9.46 -31.14
CA ASP A 75 -2.49 -8.02 -31.39
C ASP A 75 -3.74 -7.17 -31.03
N HIS A 76 -4.62 -7.64 -30.13
CA HIS A 76 -5.73 -6.86 -29.59
C HIS A 76 -6.18 -7.29 -28.20
N VAL A 77 -6.87 -6.40 -27.47
CA VAL A 77 -7.46 -6.72 -26.16
C VAL A 77 -8.47 -7.88 -26.27
N PRO A 78 -8.25 -9.05 -25.62
CA PRO A 78 -9.06 -10.25 -25.83
C PRO A 78 -10.48 -10.11 -25.29
N THR A 79 -11.45 -10.67 -26.02
CA THR A 79 -12.79 -10.95 -25.52
C THR A 79 -12.81 -12.23 -24.67
N GLN A 80 -13.90 -12.43 -23.92
CA GLN A 80 -14.12 -13.65 -23.11
C GLN A 80 -14.08 -14.96 -23.92
N LYS A 81 -14.29 -14.90 -25.24
CA LYS A 81 -14.32 -16.08 -26.13
C LYS A 81 -12.96 -16.41 -26.75
N GLU A 82 -12.02 -15.47 -26.69
CA GLU A 82 -10.65 -15.59 -27.20
C GLU A 82 -9.65 -15.99 -26.08
N VAL A 83 -10.19 -16.35 -24.91
CA VAL A 83 -9.46 -16.82 -23.74
C VAL A 83 -10.01 -18.19 -23.36
N TYR A 84 -9.12 -19.12 -23.02
CA TYR A 84 -9.50 -20.49 -22.67
C TYR A 84 -10.49 -20.52 -21.50
N TRP A 85 -11.54 -21.34 -21.61
CA TRP A 85 -12.72 -21.26 -20.76
C TRP A 85 -12.43 -21.37 -19.25
N VAL A 86 -11.43 -22.15 -18.84
CA VAL A 86 -11.00 -22.25 -17.43
C VAL A 86 -10.45 -20.92 -16.92
N TYR A 87 -9.52 -20.30 -17.68
CA TYR A 87 -8.97 -19.00 -17.34
C TYR A 87 -10.05 -17.93 -17.34
N HIS A 88 -10.97 -17.90 -18.32
CA HIS A 88 -12.10 -16.96 -18.32
C HIS A 88 -12.94 -17.13 -17.05
N MET A 89 -13.24 -18.37 -16.63
CA MET A 89 -13.99 -18.64 -15.41
C MET A 89 -13.26 -18.12 -14.16
N TYR A 90 -11.96 -18.41 -14.01
CA TYR A 90 -11.13 -17.94 -12.89
C TYR A 90 -11.07 -16.41 -12.84
N ILE A 91 -10.76 -15.78 -13.96
CA ILE A 91 -10.68 -14.32 -14.12
C ILE A 91 -12.04 -13.66 -13.77
N LYS A 92 -13.14 -14.18 -14.31
CA LYS A 92 -14.49 -13.65 -14.05
C LYS A 92 -14.90 -13.85 -12.59
N HIS A 93 -14.51 -14.94 -11.96
CA HIS A 93 -14.77 -15.18 -10.53
C HIS A 93 -13.94 -14.25 -9.64
N ARG A 94 -12.66 -14.03 -9.97
CA ARG A 94 -11.74 -13.17 -9.20
C ARG A 94 -12.11 -11.69 -9.27
N PHE A 95 -12.32 -11.16 -10.48
CA PHE A 95 -12.55 -9.73 -10.73
C PHE A 95 -14.04 -9.37 -10.92
N GLY A 96 -14.94 -10.35 -10.85
CA GLY A 96 -16.40 -10.22 -10.94
C GLY A 96 -16.96 -10.07 -12.35
N ASN A 97 -16.27 -9.34 -13.25
CA ASN A 97 -16.64 -9.28 -14.68
C ASN A 97 -15.44 -8.96 -15.58
N TRP A 98 -15.59 -9.18 -16.89
CA TRP A 98 -14.51 -9.02 -17.86
C TRP A 98 -13.98 -7.58 -17.97
N PRO A 99 -14.80 -6.51 -18.04
CA PRO A 99 -14.29 -5.14 -18.02
C PRO A 99 -13.45 -4.81 -16.77
N LYS A 100 -13.81 -5.34 -15.58
CA LYS A 100 -13.01 -5.19 -14.36
C LYS A 100 -11.68 -5.96 -14.45
N ALA A 101 -11.69 -7.18 -15.00
CA ALA A 101 -10.47 -7.94 -15.24
C ALA A 101 -9.53 -7.25 -16.24
N LEU A 102 -10.05 -6.71 -17.34
CA LEU A 102 -9.28 -5.92 -18.30
C LEU A 102 -8.69 -4.67 -17.64
N LYS A 103 -9.46 -3.97 -16.78
CA LYS A 103 -8.92 -2.84 -16.00
C LYS A 103 -7.81 -3.30 -15.04
N ALA A 104 -7.96 -4.44 -14.36
CA ALA A 104 -6.92 -5.00 -13.47
C ALA A 104 -5.66 -5.40 -14.25
N ALA A 105 -5.82 -5.96 -15.46
CA ALA A 105 -4.72 -6.24 -16.39
C ALA A 105 -4.11 -4.97 -17.04
N VAL A 106 -4.61 -3.79 -16.71
CA VAL A 106 -4.17 -2.46 -17.20
C VAL A 106 -4.47 -2.25 -18.70
N MET A 107 -5.63 -2.74 -19.16
CA MET A 107 -6.09 -2.64 -20.54
C MET A 107 -7.34 -1.75 -20.71
N SER A 108 -7.65 -1.45 -21.96
CA SER A 108 -8.95 -0.90 -22.34
C SER A 108 -10.08 -1.84 -21.93
N THR A 109 -11.22 -1.31 -21.50
CA THR A 109 -12.42 -2.11 -21.19
C THR A 109 -13.18 -2.56 -22.44
N LYS A 110 -12.81 -2.04 -23.62
CA LYS A 110 -13.27 -2.51 -24.93
C LYS A 110 -12.35 -3.65 -25.40
N ALA A 111 -12.94 -4.68 -25.99
CA ALA A 111 -12.26 -5.90 -26.42
C ALA A 111 -12.62 -6.27 -27.87
N GLY A 112 -11.83 -7.16 -28.47
CA GLY A 112 -11.95 -7.57 -29.88
C GLY A 112 -11.71 -6.39 -30.82
N SER A 113 -12.47 -6.30 -31.92
CA SER A 113 -12.35 -5.24 -32.94
C SER A 113 -12.60 -3.81 -32.43
N GLY A 114 -13.23 -3.63 -31.27
CA GLY A 114 -13.38 -2.33 -30.60
C GLY A 114 -12.33 -2.04 -29.54
N GLY A 115 -11.44 -3.00 -29.25
CA GLY A 115 -10.31 -2.87 -28.33
C GLY A 115 -9.14 -2.09 -28.93
N HIS A 116 -8.11 -1.86 -28.13
CA HIS A 116 -6.85 -1.31 -28.64
C HIS A 116 -5.99 -2.45 -29.20
N SER A 117 -5.16 -2.17 -30.20
CA SER A 117 -4.13 -3.11 -30.62
C SER A 117 -3.06 -3.28 -29.56
N TYR A 118 -2.29 -4.37 -29.59
CA TYR A 118 -1.25 -4.60 -28.59
C TYR A 118 -0.15 -3.52 -28.66
N LYS A 119 0.19 -3.06 -29.87
CA LYS A 119 1.10 -1.91 -30.07
C LYS A 119 0.69 -0.66 -29.27
N ILE A 120 -0.61 -0.31 -29.25
CA ILE A 120 -1.11 0.85 -28.48
C ILE A 120 -0.99 0.61 -26.96
N ILE A 121 -1.10 -0.64 -26.50
CA ILE A 121 -0.90 -1.00 -25.08
C ILE A 121 0.58 -0.85 -24.72
N GLU A 122 1.48 -1.34 -25.57
CA GLU A 122 2.93 -1.25 -25.39
C GLU A 122 3.44 0.21 -25.39
N GLU A 123 2.99 1.03 -26.34
CA GLU A 123 3.32 2.46 -26.40
C GLU A 123 2.87 3.21 -25.13
N ARG A 124 1.68 2.90 -24.58
CA ARG A 124 1.19 3.48 -23.32
C ARG A 124 2.02 3.05 -22.12
N GLU A 125 2.39 1.78 -22.05
CA GLU A 125 3.21 1.26 -20.95
C GLU A 125 4.62 1.87 -20.98
N LYS A 126 5.20 2.05 -22.17
CA LYS A 126 6.46 2.80 -22.36
C LYS A 126 6.33 4.25 -21.90
N GLN A 127 5.29 4.97 -22.33
CA GLN A 127 5.03 6.34 -21.91
C GLN A 127 4.80 6.46 -20.39
N CYS A 128 4.13 5.48 -19.78
CA CYS A 128 3.97 5.38 -18.33
C CYS A 128 5.32 5.23 -17.64
N GLN A 129 6.19 4.34 -18.13
CA GLN A 129 7.52 4.12 -17.55
C GLN A 129 8.41 5.37 -17.67
N GLU A 130 8.47 6.00 -18.84
CA GLU A 130 9.17 7.28 -19.06
C GLU A 130 8.66 8.39 -18.11
N THR A 131 7.34 8.40 -17.86
CA THR A 131 6.73 9.33 -16.90
C THR A 131 7.12 9.03 -15.45
N LEU A 132 7.16 7.76 -15.04
CA LEU A 132 7.59 7.37 -13.70
C LEU A 132 9.07 7.70 -13.45
N GLU A 133 9.93 7.55 -14.47
CA GLU A 133 11.33 7.95 -14.41
C GLU A 133 11.51 9.47 -14.30
N LEU A 134 10.69 10.25 -15.00
CA LEU A 134 10.68 11.71 -14.84
C LEU A 134 10.23 12.13 -13.43
N ILE A 135 9.21 11.47 -12.88
CA ILE A 135 8.74 11.69 -11.49
C ILE A 135 9.85 11.36 -10.49
N ARG A 136 10.60 10.28 -10.70
CA ARG A 136 11.76 9.91 -9.87
C ARG A 136 12.88 10.94 -9.95
N LYS A 137 13.34 11.30 -11.16
CA LYS A 137 14.33 12.38 -11.36
C LYS A 137 13.90 13.67 -10.68
N LYS A 138 12.61 14.03 -10.78
CA LYS A 138 12.09 15.22 -10.12
C LYS A 138 12.07 15.11 -8.59
N ALA A 139 11.89 13.91 -8.04
CA ALA A 139 11.99 13.68 -6.61
C ALA A 139 13.44 13.81 -6.10
N ASP A 140 14.39 13.31 -6.87
CA ASP A 140 15.82 13.42 -6.59
C ASP A 140 16.29 14.89 -6.64
N GLU A 141 15.91 15.66 -7.67
CA GLU A 141 16.15 17.12 -7.78
C GLU A 141 15.60 17.92 -6.57
N LEU A 142 14.42 17.54 -6.08
CA LEU A 142 13.73 18.25 -5.01
C LEU A 142 14.15 17.78 -3.59
N HIS A 143 14.87 16.67 -3.48
CA HIS A 143 15.11 15.92 -2.23
C HIS A 143 13.80 15.62 -1.45
N ARG A 144 12.68 15.48 -2.17
CA ARG A 144 11.36 15.12 -1.64
C ARG A 144 10.47 14.56 -2.75
N PRO A 145 9.40 13.80 -2.40
CA PRO A 145 8.39 13.46 -3.39
C PRO A 145 7.79 14.73 -4.02
N PRO A 146 7.64 14.79 -5.36
CA PRO A 146 6.91 15.87 -6.01
C PRO A 146 5.42 15.80 -5.69
N HIS A 147 4.78 16.96 -5.62
CA HIS A 147 3.33 17.08 -5.50
C HIS A 147 2.66 16.86 -6.86
N LEU A 148 1.41 16.37 -6.85
CA LEU A 148 0.60 16.15 -8.05
C LEU A 148 0.52 17.42 -8.94
N THR A 149 0.45 18.60 -8.32
CA THR A 149 0.41 19.91 -9.01
C THR A 149 1.72 20.24 -9.73
N GLU A 150 2.87 19.75 -9.24
CA GLU A 150 4.18 19.94 -9.89
C GLU A 150 4.35 19.03 -11.12
N MET A 151 3.53 17.96 -11.21
CA MET A 151 3.57 16.96 -12.29
C MET A 151 2.29 16.90 -13.11
N GLN A 152 1.43 17.94 -13.03
CA GLN A 152 0.05 17.91 -13.55
C GLN A 152 -0.03 17.54 -15.04
N ASN A 153 0.92 18.01 -15.85
CA ASN A 153 1.02 17.75 -17.28
C ASN A 153 1.20 16.26 -17.65
N TYR A 154 1.64 15.43 -16.69
CA TYR A 154 1.93 14.02 -16.91
C TYR A 154 0.86 13.08 -16.32
N VAL A 155 -0.13 13.62 -15.60
CA VAL A 155 -1.11 12.82 -14.86
C VAL A 155 -2.02 12.01 -15.79
N GLU A 156 -2.36 12.53 -16.97
CA GLU A 156 -3.26 11.84 -17.91
C GLU A 156 -2.68 10.51 -18.40
N ALA A 157 -1.37 10.46 -18.65
CA ALA A 157 -0.66 9.23 -19.04
C ALA A 157 -0.67 8.14 -17.95
N LEU A 158 -1.01 8.48 -16.70
CA LEU A 158 -0.97 7.58 -15.54
C LEU A 158 -2.35 7.09 -15.08
N LYS A 159 -3.43 7.82 -15.41
CA LYS A 159 -4.81 7.52 -14.97
C LYS A 159 -5.35 6.15 -15.40
N TYR A 160 -4.79 5.54 -16.45
CA TYR A 160 -5.21 4.20 -16.90
C TYR A 160 -4.77 3.09 -15.93
N LYS A 161 -3.68 3.31 -15.19
CA LYS A 161 -3.01 2.32 -14.32
C LYS A 161 -3.14 2.62 -12.84
N PHE A 162 -3.19 3.90 -12.46
CA PHE A 162 -3.18 4.33 -11.05
C PHE A 162 -4.42 5.15 -10.69
N ASP A 163 -4.98 4.94 -9.50
CA ASP A 163 -6.12 5.70 -8.98
C ASP A 163 -5.66 6.90 -8.11
N THR A 164 -4.50 6.80 -7.46
CA THR A 164 -3.97 7.80 -6.50
C THR A 164 -2.51 8.18 -6.75
N TRP A 165 -2.13 9.40 -6.36
CA TRP A 165 -0.74 9.88 -6.46
C TRP A 165 0.23 9.06 -5.61
N ASN A 166 -0.20 8.51 -4.46
CA ASN A 166 0.67 7.64 -3.68
C ASN A 166 1.06 6.35 -4.44
N GLN A 167 0.15 5.75 -5.20
CA GLN A 167 0.45 4.59 -6.04
C GLN A 167 1.46 4.93 -7.15
N VAL A 168 1.36 6.14 -7.74
CA VAL A 168 2.34 6.64 -8.71
C VAL A 168 3.71 6.81 -8.07
N LEU A 169 3.78 7.44 -6.89
CA LEU A 169 5.05 7.63 -6.17
C LEU A 169 5.69 6.29 -5.79
N ASP A 170 4.91 5.33 -5.29
CA ASP A 170 5.41 3.99 -4.97
C ASP A 170 5.90 3.24 -6.22
N ALA A 171 5.18 3.35 -7.35
CA ALA A 171 5.58 2.77 -8.64
C ALA A 171 6.82 3.45 -9.26
N ALA A 172 7.06 4.74 -8.98
CA ALA A 172 8.29 5.45 -9.32
C ALA A 172 9.47 5.11 -8.40
N GLY A 173 9.29 4.20 -7.42
CA GLY A 173 10.31 3.83 -6.44
C GLY A 173 10.45 4.80 -5.26
N ILE A 174 9.59 5.81 -5.15
CA ILE A 174 9.58 6.85 -4.09
C ILE A 174 8.82 6.32 -2.86
N ASN A 175 9.20 5.11 -2.44
CA ASN A 175 8.62 4.36 -1.32
C ASN A 175 9.15 4.88 0.04
N GLN A 176 8.91 4.16 1.13
CA GLN A 176 9.40 4.58 2.46
C GLN A 176 10.92 4.47 2.63
N GLU A 177 11.58 3.56 1.92
CA GLU A 177 13.04 3.38 1.95
C GLU A 177 13.76 4.53 1.23
N TRP A 178 13.29 4.92 0.04
CA TRP A 178 13.75 6.13 -0.65
C TRP A 178 13.59 7.36 0.24
N LYS A 179 12.44 7.49 0.93
CA LYS A 179 12.17 8.62 1.85
C LYS A 179 13.12 8.63 3.06
N ASN A 180 13.63 7.48 3.50
CA ASN A 180 14.57 7.38 4.61
C ASN A 180 16.03 7.63 4.17
N THR A 181 16.36 7.46 2.89
CA THR A 181 17.73 7.60 2.35
C THR A 181 17.97 8.94 1.66
N HIS A 182 17.00 9.43 0.88
CA HIS A 182 17.17 10.62 0.03
C HIS A 182 16.66 11.92 0.69
N MET A 183 15.78 11.82 1.70
CA MET A 183 15.28 12.99 2.45
C MET A 183 16.02 13.25 3.77
N LEU A 184 17.02 12.44 4.13
CA LEU A 184 17.77 12.52 5.39
C LEU A 184 19.26 12.68 5.07
N PHE A 185 19.79 13.87 5.28
CA PHE A 185 21.21 14.20 5.05
C PHE A 185 21.65 15.27 6.04
N LEU A 186 22.91 15.19 6.49
CA LEU A 186 23.47 16.23 7.35
C LEU A 186 23.84 17.46 6.52
N VAL A 187 23.62 18.64 7.10
CA VAL A 187 24.05 19.93 6.58
C VAL A 187 25.17 20.44 7.48
N GLU A 188 26.37 20.60 6.92
CA GLU A 188 27.58 20.93 7.69
C GLU A 188 27.81 22.45 7.81
N ASP A 189 27.27 23.24 6.89
CA ASP A 189 27.58 24.65 6.69
C ASP A 189 26.62 25.63 7.39
N PHE A 190 25.99 25.24 8.50
CA PHE A 190 25.07 26.14 9.22
C PHE A 190 25.77 27.39 9.78
N SER A 191 25.16 28.55 9.58
CA SER A 191 25.51 29.78 10.31
C SER A 191 25.16 29.65 11.79
N ASP A 192 25.72 30.51 12.63
CA ASP A 192 25.41 30.47 14.06
C ASP A 192 23.96 30.89 14.37
N GLU A 193 23.37 31.71 13.50
CA GLU A 193 21.92 32.02 13.52
C GLU A 193 21.09 30.77 13.20
N GLU A 194 21.43 30.02 12.16
CA GLU A 194 20.74 28.77 11.79
C GLU A 194 20.88 27.70 12.87
N LYS A 195 22.06 27.59 13.52
CA LYS A 195 22.26 26.71 14.69
C LYS A 195 21.37 27.12 15.87
N ALA A 196 21.27 28.43 16.16
CA ALA A 196 20.37 28.93 17.20
C ALA A 196 18.89 28.66 16.86
N MET A 197 18.50 28.70 15.58
CA MET A 197 17.16 28.29 15.14
C MET A 197 16.90 26.80 15.32
N LEU A 198 17.87 25.93 15.04
CA LEU A 198 17.75 24.48 15.29
C LEU A 198 17.63 24.18 16.78
N GLU A 199 18.40 24.85 17.64
CA GLU A 199 18.32 24.66 19.09
C GLU A 199 16.96 25.12 19.65
N LYS A 200 16.39 26.24 19.16
CA LYS A 200 15.00 26.64 19.49
C LYS A 200 13.96 25.56 19.14
N ILE A 201 14.12 24.86 18.02
CA ILE A 201 13.21 23.75 17.63
C ILE A 201 13.39 22.55 18.59
N LYS A 202 14.63 22.28 19.01
CA LYS A 202 14.98 21.22 19.96
C LYS A 202 14.43 21.51 21.37
N ASP A 203 14.56 22.73 21.86
CA ASP A 203 13.94 23.18 23.10
C ASP A 203 12.41 23.07 23.05
N LYS A 204 11.79 23.50 21.94
CA LYS A 204 10.34 23.33 21.73
C LYS A 204 9.93 21.86 21.76
N ALA A 205 10.75 20.95 21.24
CA ALA A 205 10.48 19.52 21.31
C ALA A 205 10.56 18.97 22.75
N LEU A 206 11.52 19.46 23.54
CA LEU A 206 11.69 19.09 24.94
C LEU A 206 10.53 19.61 25.82
N GLU A 207 10.05 20.83 25.55
CA GLU A 207 8.84 21.40 26.17
C GLU A 207 7.59 20.56 25.84
N LEU A 208 7.40 20.20 24.57
CA LEU A 208 6.27 19.39 24.11
C LEU A 208 6.36 17.90 24.49
N GLY A 209 7.53 17.42 24.91
CA GLY A 209 7.81 16.00 25.15
C GLY A 209 7.82 15.13 23.88
N ARG A 210 7.81 15.75 22.69
CA ARG A 210 7.74 15.12 21.36
C ARG A 210 8.30 16.07 20.30
N SER A 211 8.63 15.56 19.12
CA SER A 211 8.99 16.41 17.99
C SER A 211 7.84 17.37 17.60
N PRO A 212 8.13 18.66 17.30
CA PRO A 212 7.11 19.63 16.95
C PRO A 212 6.49 19.37 15.56
N LEU A 213 5.22 19.73 15.43
CA LEU A 213 4.54 19.88 14.14
C LEU A 213 5.07 21.13 13.43
N ARG A 214 4.98 21.14 12.09
CA ARG A 214 5.41 22.29 11.28
C ARG A 214 4.80 23.61 11.78
N LYS A 215 3.49 23.64 12.10
CA LYS A 215 2.81 24.85 12.58
C LYS A 215 3.10 25.27 14.03
N GLU A 216 3.83 24.45 14.79
CA GLU A 216 4.24 24.76 16.18
C GLU A 216 5.57 25.54 16.24
N VAL A 217 6.12 25.89 15.08
CA VAL A 217 7.38 26.65 14.90
C VAL A 217 7.11 27.83 13.96
N ASP A 218 7.75 28.96 14.21
CA ASP A 218 7.61 30.19 13.42
C ASP A 218 7.87 29.98 11.92
N GLU A 219 7.11 30.70 11.09
CA GLU A 219 7.21 30.57 9.62
C GLU A 219 8.58 31.03 9.12
N GLU A 220 9.14 32.11 9.69
CA GLU A 220 10.46 32.63 9.33
C GLU A 220 11.57 31.59 9.57
N VAL A 221 11.62 31.02 10.79
CA VAL A 221 12.55 29.94 11.15
C VAL A 221 12.43 28.76 10.19
N ARG A 222 11.20 28.40 9.79
CA ARG A 222 10.96 27.29 8.87
C ARG A 222 11.38 27.59 7.45
N GLU A 223 11.12 28.78 6.94
CA GLU A 223 11.47 29.14 5.57
C GLU A 223 12.98 29.38 5.41
N GLN A 224 13.68 29.92 6.41
CA GLN A 224 15.15 29.98 6.41
C GLN A 224 15.76 28.56 6.41
N LEU A 225 15.46 27.73 7.43
CA LEU A 225 16.05 26.39 7.53
C LEU A 225 15.70 25.47 6.34
N LYS A 226 14.56 25.69 5.69
CA LYS A 226 14.13 24.98 4.47
C LYS A 226 15.06 25.23 3.28
N ILE A 227 15.79 26.35 3.21
CA ILE A 227 16.74 26.63 2.11
C ILE A 227 17.84 25.56 2.07
N LYS A 228 18.43 25.23 3.24
CA LYS A 228 19.46 24.18 3.36
C LYS A 228 18.86 22.79 3.58
N CYS A 229 17.95 22.64 4.54
CA CYS A 229 17.38 21.33 4.89
C CYS A 229 16.46 20.74 3.81
N LYS A 230 15.91 21.55 2.90
CA LYS A 230 14.87 21.24 1.88
C LYS A 230 13.52 20.78 2.42
N THR A 231 13.49 20.00 3.50
CA THR A 231 12.26 19.42 4.07
C THR A 231 12.22 19.51 5.60
N TRP A 232 11.02 19.64 6.18
CA TRP A 232 10.83 19.59 7.63
C TRP A 232 11.30 18.28 8.26
N ARG A 233 11.21 17.17 7.53
CA ARG A 233 11.75 15.87 7.95
C ARG A 233 13.27 15.97 8.16
N ASN A 234 13.98 16.62 7.24
CA ASN A 234 15.43 16.78 7.35
C ASN A 234 15.83 17.85 8.38
N THR A 235 15.03 18.90 8.58
CA THR A 235 15.24 19.87 9.66
C THR A 235 15.20 19.19 11.03
N LEU A 236 14.23 18.30 11.26
CA LEU A 236 14.19 17.49 12.49
C LEU A 236 15.35 16.49 12.57
N TYR A 237 15.83 15.97 11.44
CA TYR A 237 16.97 15.06 11.39
C TYR A 237 18.27 15.70 11.89
N GLN A 238 18.51 17.00 11.60
CA GLN A 238 19.70 17.73 12.09
C GLN A 238 19.79 17.75 13.63
N ILE A 239 18.65 17.72 14.32
CA ILE A 239 18.56 17.69 15.80
C ILE A 239 18.27 16.29 16.36
N GLY A 240 18.52 15.24 15.57
CA GLY A 240 18.36 13.83 15.99
C GLY A 240 16.90 13.38 16.15
N MET A 241 15.95 14.09 15.54
CA MET A 241 14.51 13.85 15.68
C MET A 241 13.88 13.28 14.39
N LYS A 242 12.69 12.69 14.54
CA LYS A 242 11.87 12.20 13.43
C LYS A 242 10.52 12.91 13.39
N PRO A 243 9.98 13.24 12.20
CA PRO A 243 8.65 13.84 12.10
C PRO A 243 7.56 12.91 12.64
N ILE A 244 6.48 13.48 13.17
CA ILE A 244 5.29 12.72 13.57
C ILE A 244 4.69 12.04 12.34
N GLU A 245 4.69 10.70 12.32
CA GLU A 245 4.20 9.93 11.18
C GLU A 245 2.68 9.86 11.20
N LYS A 246 2.05 10.26 10.09
CA LYS A 246 0.60 10.12 9.88
C LYS A 246 0.36 8.85 9.04
N PRO A 247 -0.54 7.94 9.46
CA PRO A 247 -0.71 6.62 8.83
C PRO A 247 -1.33 6.63 7.42
N LYS A 248 -1.56 7.82 6.85
CA LYS A 248 -2.21 8.06 5.54
C LYS A 248 -1.74 9.39 4.95
N SER A 249 -0.47 9.47 4.54
CA SER A 249 -0.04 10.55 3.65
C SER A 249 -0.45 10.19 2.22
N PHE A 250 -1.07 11.12 1.48
CA PHE A 250 -1.45 11.00 0.06
C PHE A 250 -2.36 9.83 -0.40
N THR A 251 -2.78 8.91 0.47
CA THR A 251 -3.72 7.81 0.10
C THR A 251 -5.10 8.27 -0.36
N GLU A 252 -5.44 9.55 -0.16
CA GLU A 252 -6.72 10.15 -0.58
C GLU A 252 -6.52 11.26 -1.65
N THR A 253 -5.31 11.38 -2.22
CA THR A 253 -5.01 12.25 -3.36
C THR A 253 -5.22 11.46 -4.65
N TYR A 254 -6.42 11.55 -5.23
CA TYR A 254 -6.76 10.86 -6.46
C TYR A 254 -6.23 11.60 -7.69
N LEU A 255 -5.88 10.85 -8.74
CA LEU A 255 -5.52 11.43 -10.05
C LEU A 255 -6.74 12.00 -10.80
N ASP A 256 -7.94 11.55 -10.43
CA ASP A 256 -9.22 12.04 -10.94
C ASP A 256 -9.82 13.04 -9.94
N ASP A 257 -9.81 14.32 -10.30
CA ASP A 257 -10.29 15.40 -9.45
C ASP A 257 -11.76 15.27 -9.04
N LYS A 258 -12.58 14.54 -9.80
CA LYS A 258 -13.98 14.26 -9.42
C LYS A 258 -14.07 13.40 -8.16
N LYS A 259 -13.02 12.65 -7.81
CA LYS A 259 -12.90 11.88 -6.56
C LYS A 259 -12.36 12.70 -5.40
N ASN A 260 -11.68 13.82 -5.68
CA ASN A 260 -11.07 14.70 -4.69
C ASN A 260 -12.12 15.56 -3.97
N LYS A 261 -12.88 14.95 -3.05
CA LYS A 261 -13.79 15.66 -2.13
C LYS A 261 -12.96 16.59 -1.24
N GLY A 262 -12.96 17.89 -1.54
CA GLY A 262 -12.09 18.94 -0.98
C GLY A 262 -12.03 19.04 0.56
N ARG A 263 -11.34 18.08 1.17
CA ARG A 263 -11.13 17.99 2.61
C ARG A 263 -9.81 18.66 2.96
N GLN A 264 -9.89 19.71 3.78
CA GLN A 264 -8.72 20.31 4.38
C GLN A 264 -7.93 19.27 5.18
N HIS A 265 -6.60 19.26 5.05
CA HIS A 265 -5.73 18.46 5.90
C HIS A 265 -5.86 18.92 7.36
N LYS A 266 -6.67 18.20 8.13
CA LYS A 266 -6.77 18.40 9.58
C LYS A 266 -5.48 17.95 10.26
N GLU A 267 -4.68 18.91 10.73
CA GLU A 267 -3.47 18.64 11.50
C GLU A 267 -3.78 18.38 12.97
N ILE A 268 -4.51 17.30 13.23
CA ILE A 268 -4.78 16.83 14.59
C ILE A 268 -3.74 15.76 14.92
N LEU A 269 -3.14 15.83 16.11
CA LEU A 269 -2.21 14.82 16.66
C LEU A 269 -2.85 13.42 16.79
N SER A 270 -4.18 13.34 16.76
CA SER A 270 -4.95 12.10 16.82
C SER A 270 -4.50 11.11 15.74
N ASN A 271 -3.96 9.97 16.18
CA ASN A 271 -3.43 8.88 15.37
C ASN A 271 -2.04 9.12 14.73
N GLY A 272 -1.30 10.17 15.11
CA GLY A 272 0.12 10.30 14.77
C GLY A 272 1.00 9.33 15.58
N LEU A 273 2.08 8.82 14.99
CA LEU A 273 3.13 8.06 15.67
C LEU A 273 4.35 8.94 15.90
N TYR A 274 4.89 8.94 17.11
CA TYR A 274 6.06 9.74 17.48
C TYR A 274 6.76 9.16 18.72
N LYS A 275 8.08 9.34 18.82
CA LYS A 275 8.83 8.99 20.03
C LYS A 275 8.51 9.99 21.14
N VAL A 276 8.11 9.52 22.32
CA VAL A 276 8.04 10.38 23.51
C VAL A 276 9.47 10.63 24.01
N LEU A 277 9.85 11.91 24.16
CA LEU A 277 11.22 12.32 24.48
C LEU A 277 11.50 12.30 25.99
N LYS A 278 10.51 12.68 26.80
CA LYS A 278 10.63 12.78 28.26
C LYS A 278 9.56 11.94 28.93
N LEU A 279 9.97 10.82 29.53
CA LEU A 279 9.11 9.93 30.32
C LEU A 279 9.51 10.04 31.79
N ASN A 280 8.54 10.33 32.66
CA ASN A 280 8.71 10.29 34.11
C ASN A 280 8.77 8.83 34.63
N LYS A 281 9.07 8.65 35.92
CA LYS A 281 9.24 7.31 36.51
C LYS A 281 7.98 6.43 36.33
N LYS A 282 6.80 6.98 36.62
CA LYS A 282 5.52 6.29 36.51
C LYS A 282 5.18 5.91 35.07
N GLU A 283 5.45 6.79 34.11
CA GLU A 283 5.20 6.49 32.69
C GLU A 283 6.10 5.36 32.17
N LYS A 284 7.33 5.24 32.70
CA LYS A 284 8.22 4.09 32.41
C LYS A 284 7.71 2.80 33.06
N GLU A 285 7.19 2.87 34.28
CA GLU A 285 6.55 1.75 34.98
C GLU A 285 5.30 1.28 34.21
N ASP A 286 4.41 2.21 33.80
CA ASP A 286 3.21 1.94 33.00
C ASP A 286 3.55 1.28 31.64
N LEU A 287 4.58 1.76 30.93
CA LEU A 287 5.06 1.14 29.69
C LEU A 287 5.67 -0.25 29.90
N THR A 288 6.27 -0.49 31.07
CA THR A 288 6.83 -1.80 31.45
C THR A 288 5.71 -2.79 31.77
N ALA A 289 4.68 -2.36 32.51
CA ALA A 289 3.50 -3.16 32.77
C ALA A 289 2.79 -3.57 31.45
N LEU A 290 2.67 -2.65 30.49
CA LEU A 290 2.13 -2.97 29.17
C LEU A 290 2.97 -4.05 28.43
N ARG A 291 4.30 -3.99 28.50
CA ARG A 291 5.17 -5.02 27.89
C ARG A 291 4.98 -6.39 28.52
N LEU A 292 4.83 -6.46 29.85
CA LEU A 292 4.54 -7.71 30.55
C LEU A 292 3.21 -8.31 30.08
N ILE A 293 2.13 -7.51 30.03
CA ILE A 293 0.83 -7.94 29.54
C ILE A 293 0.88 -8.43 28.07
N ILE A 294 1.63 -7.75 27.21
CA ILE A 294 1.83 -8.19 25.81
C ILE A 294 2.51 -9.57 25.75
N ASN A 295 3.54 -9.78 26.58
CA ASN A 295 4.27 -11.05 26.64
C ASN A 295 3.38 -12.19 27.20
N GLU A 296 2.62 -11.91 28.27
CA GLU A 296 1.68 -12.87 28.89
C GLU A 296 0.56 -13.29 27.93
N LEU A 297 0.03 -12.36 27.15
CA LEU A 297 -1.02 -12.64 26.16
C LEU A 297 -0.50 -13.24 24.86
N GLY A 298 0.81 -13.14 24.58
CA GLY A 298 1.41 -13.47 23.28
C GLY A 298 0.94 -12.58 22.13
N ARG A 299 0.25 -11.46 22.42
CA ARG A 299 -0.34 -10.53 21.45
C ARG A 299 -0.58 -9.16 22.07
N THR A 300 -0.92 -8.19 21.23
CA THR A 300 -1.39 -6.87 21.66
C THR A 300 -2.69 -6.97 22.48
N PRO A 301 -2.78 -6.32 23.66
CA PRO A 301 -4.02 -6.25 24.44
C PRO A 301 -5.05 -5.29 23.82
N ILE A 302 -6.33 -5.56 24.05
CA ILE A 302 -7.41 -4.57 23.87
C ILE A 302 -7.48 -3.64 25.10
N LYS A 303 -8.12 -2.47 24.98
CA LYS A 303 -8.27 -1.51 26.11
C LYS A 303 -8.81 -2.21 27.36
N GLU A 304 -9.78 -3.09 27.17
CA GLU A 304 -10.51 -3.78 28.23
C GLU A 304 -9.67 -4.82 29.01
N GLU A 305 -8.45 -5.13 28.54
CA GLU A 305 -7.50 -6.04 29.21
C GLU A 305 -6.42 -5.28 30.02
N LEU A 306 -6.41 -3.94 29.98
CA LEU A 306 -5.42 -3.11 30.67
C LEU A 306 -5.99 -2.53 31.96
N PRO A 307 -5.21 -2.46 33.06
CA PRO A 307 -5.59 -1.71 34.26
C PRO A 307 -5.90 -0.26 33.91
N GLU A 308 -7.03 0.27 34.39
CA GLU A 308 -7.52 1.58 33.96
C GLU A 308 -6.54 2.73 34.29
N ALA A 309 -5.85 2.65 35.43
CA ALA A 309 -4.81 3.61 35.80
C ALA A 309 -3.64 3.63 34.80
N VAL A 310 -3.17 2.46 34.38
CA VAL A 310 -2.09 2.29 33.38
C VAL A 310 -2.55 2.80 32.02
N TYR A 311 -3.74 2.40 31.57
CA TYR A 311 -4.30 2.87 30.29
C TYR A 311 -4.46 4.40 30.27
N ASN A 312 -5.03 5.01 31.31
CA ASN A 312 -5.26 6.45 31.36
C ASN A 312 -3.94 7.25 31.48
N GLY A 313 -2.95 6.73 32.22
CA GLY A 313 -1.58 7.29 32.26
C GLY A 313 -0.95 7.31 30.88
N LEU A 314 -0.84 6.14 30.24
CA LEU A 314 -0.26 5.99 28.90
C LEU A 314 -0.99 6.82 27.83
N MET A 315 -2.31 6.92 27.90
CA MET A 315 -3.11 7.75 26.99
C MET A 315 -2.82 9.25 27.16
N LYS A 316 -2.62 9.73 28.39
CA LYS A 316 -2.26 11.13 28.67
C LYS A 316 -0.89 11.49 28.07
N THR A 317 0.09 10.61 28.21
CA THR A 317 1.47 10.84 27.75
C THR A 317 1.65 10.64 26.25
N CYS A 318 1.05 9.58 25.68
CA CYS A 318 1.25 9.21 24.28
C CYS A 318 0.17 9.76 23.32
N GLY A 319 -0.89 10.39 23.84
CA GLY A 319 -1.99 11.01 23.09
C GLY A 319 -2.94 10.06 22.35
N SER A 320 -2.51 8.84 22.03
CA SER A 320 -3.36 7.80 21.44
C SER A 320 -2.83 6.39 21.71
N TYR A 321 -3.74 5.40 21.83
CA TYR A 321 -3.36 4.02 22.09
C TYR A 321 -2.47 3.43 20.97
N ARG A 322 -2.65 3.88 19.73
CA ARG A 322 -1.76 3.51 18.62
C ARG A 322 -0.32 3.95 18.86
N ASN A 323 -0.12 5.15 19.43
CA ASN A 323 1.20 5.66 19.77
C ASN A 323 1.78 5.04 21.06
N VAL A 324 0.92 4.61 21.99
CA VAL A 324 1.31 3.78 23.15
C VAL A 324 1.96 2.47 22.67
N LEU A 325 1.27 1.74 21.77
CA LEU A 325 1.79 0.50 21.19
C LEU A 325 3.12 0.72 20.43
N PHE A 326 3.24 1.84 19.73
CA PHE A 326 4.48 2.25 19.06
C PHE A 326 5.67 2.47 20.04
N GLN A 327 5.46 2.98 21.26
CA GLN A 327 6.55 3.11 22.25
C GLN A 327 7.12 1.75 22.68
N VAL A 328 6.30 0.69 22.65
CA VAL A 328 6.68 -0.67 23.05
C VAL A 328 7.00 -1.59 21.87
N GLY A 329 6.91 -1.12 20.62
CA GLY A 329 7.17 -1.91 19.42
C GLY A 329 6.04 -2.86 19.00
N ALA A 330 4.84 -2.69 19.56
CA ALA A 330 3.69 -3.55 19.29
C ALA A 330 2.82 -3.06 18.12
N VAL A 331 2.22 -4.01 17.40
CA VAL A 331 1.33 -3.74 16.26
C VAL A 331 -0.14 -3.78 16.71
N PRO A 332 -1.00 -2.82 16.32
CA PRO A 332 -2.43 -2.89 16.63
C PRO A 332 -3.10 -4.12 15.98
N LEU A 333 -3.96 -4.82 16.74
CA LEU A 333 -4.77 -5.91 16.21
C LEU A 333 -5.71 -5.41 15.09
N ASP A 334 -6.10 -6.32 14.19
CA ASP A 334 -7.12 -6.01 13.19
C ASP A 334 -8.52 -5.85 13.82
N LYS A 335 -9.46 -5.24 13.08
CA LYS A 335 -10.82 -4.97 13.59
C LYS A 335 -11.61 -6.23 13.91
N THR A 336 -11.49 -7.28 13.10
CA THR A 336 -12.21 -8.54 13.28
C THR A 336 -11.67 -9.35 14.44
N GLU A 337 -10.34 -9.38 14.63
CA GLU A 337 -9.68 -9.99 15.78
C GLU A 337 -10.01 -9.25 17.08
N THR A 338 -9.88 -7.92 17.08
CA THR A 338 -10.31 -7.05 18.20
C THR A 338 -11.76 -7.34 18.60
N GLN A 339 -12.67 -7.51 17.63
CA GLN A 339 -14.08 -7.78 17.92
C GLN A 339 -14.32 -9.20 18.43
N LYS A 340 -13.56 -10.21 17.96
CA LYS A 340 -13.59 -11.58 18.50
C LYS A 340 -13.16 -11.61 19.97
N ILE A 341 -12.04 -10.95 20.31
CA ILE A 341 -11.52 -10.90 21.68
C ILE A 341 -12.50 -10.16 22.60
N ARG A 342 -13.03 -9.00 22.19
CA ARG A 342 -14.06 -8.27 22.95
C ARG A 342 -15.30 -9.10 23.26
N ARG A 343 -15.74 -9.99 22.37
CA ARG A 343 -16.87 -10.90 22.63
C ARG A 343 -16.50 -11.94 23.68
N ARG A 344 -15.29 -12.51 23.66
CA ARG A 344 -14.81 -13.44 24.69
C ARG A 344 -14.71 -12.78 26.06
N VAL A 345 -14.07 -11.60 26.14
CA VAL A 345 -13.90 -10.85 27.41
C VAL A 345 -15.23 -10.39 28.00
N LYS A 346 -16.25 -10.09 27.18
CA LYS A 346 -17.59 -9.72 27.66
C LYS A 346 -18.53 -10.90 27.92
N GLY A 347 -18.32 -12.04 27.28
CA GLY A 347 -19.15 -13.25 27.42
C GLY A 347 -18.64 -14.26 28.45
N GLY A 348 -17.52 -13.97 29.13
CA GLY A 348 -16.96 -14.76 30.23
C GLY A 348 -17.16 -14.11 31.60
N LYS A 349 -18.31 -13.45 31.80
CA LYS A 349 -18.79 -12.93 33.09
C LYS A 349 -20.14 -13.54 33.42
#